data_AF-A0AAY4DFQ9-F1
#
_entry.id   AF-A0AAY4DFQ9-F1
#
_cell.length_a   1.000
_cell.length_b   1.000
_cell.length_c   1.000
_cell.angle_alpha   90.00
_cell.angle_beta   90.00
_cell.angle_gamma   90.00
#
_symmetry.space_group_name_H-M   'P 1'
#
loop_
_entity.id
_entity.type
_entity.pdbx_description
1 polymer ?
#
loop_
_entity_poly.entity_id
_entity_poly.type
_entity_poly.pdbx_seq_one_letter_code
_entity_poly.pdbx_strand_id
1 'polypeptide(L)'
;MELSIMSYNGGAVMAMRGKNCVAIAADRRFGVQAQMVTTDFQKIFPMGDRLHIGLAGLATDVQTVSQRLKFRLNLYELKEGRQIKPKTFMSMVSNLLYERRYRTCLRPFHRPC
;
A
#
# COMPACT_ATOMS: atom_id res chain seq x y z
N MET A 1 23.34 -9.46 9.62
CA MET A 1 22.31 -8.41 9.47
C MET A 1 21.51 -8.73 8.22
N GLU A 2 20.28 -9.21 8.37
CA GLU A 2 19.39 -9.48 7.23
C GLU A 2 18.96 -8.15 6.60
N LEU A 3 19.37 -7.91 5.35
CA LEU A 3 18.77 -6.85 4.54
C LEU A 3 17.37 -7.30 4.11
N SER A 4 16.35 -6.80 4.79
CA SER A 4 14.98 -6.90 4.29
C SER A 4 14.80 -5.94 3.11
N ILE A 5 14.28 -6.43 1.98
CA ILE A 5 14.03 -5.63 0.77
C ILE A 5 13.12 -4.41 1.02
N MET A 6 12.34 -4.44 2.11
CA MET A 6 11.48 -3.35 2.56
C MET A 6 12.29 -2.14 3.04
N SER A 7 13.50 -2.36 3.55
CA SER A 7 14.40 -1.30 4.01
C SER A 7 15.14 -0.61 2.85
N TYR A 8 15.01 -1.13 1.62
CA TYR A 8 15.77 -0.67 0.45
C TYR A 8 15.44 0.77 0.05
N ASN A 9 14.15 1.10 0.00
CA ASN A 9 13.67 2.47 -0.19
C ASN A 9 13.24 3.12 1.12
N GLY A 10 13.00 2.30 2.15
CA GLY A 10 12.46 2.73 3.43
C GLY A 10 11.11 3.44 3.30
N GLY A 11 10.89 4.40 4.18
CA GLY A 11 9.67 5.18 4.22
C GLY A 11 8.73 4.81 5.35
N ALA A 12 7.98 5.79 5.80
CA ALA A 12 7.05 5.69 6.91
C ALA A 12 5.71 6.30 6.50
N VAL A 13 4.64 5.58 6.81
CA VAL A 13 3.26 6.05 6.68
C VAL A 13 2.63 5.93 8.06
N MET A 14 1.98 6.99 8.51
CA MET A 14 1.26 7.04 9.77
C MET A 14 -0.18 7.47 9.50
N ALA A 15 -1.14 6.82 10.15
CA ALA A 15 -2.54 7.20 10.13
C ALA A 15 -3.05 7.40 11.56
N MET A 16 -3.81 8.46 11.79
CA MET A 16 -4.40 8.81 13.07
C MET A 16 -5.90 9.07 12.92
N ARG A 17 -6.69 8.59 13.88
CA ARG A 17 -8.15 8.78 13.92
C ARG A 17 -8.52 9.73 15.04
N GLY A 18 -9.16 10.84 14.69
CA GLY A 18 -9.78 11.78 15.62
C GLY A 18 -11.27 11.48 15.84
N LYS A 19 -11.97 12.41 16.51
CA LYS A 19 -13.41 12.26 16.83
C LYS A 19 -14.28 12.17 15.57
N ASN A 20 -14.05 13.05 14.60
CA ASN A 20 -14.78 13.12 13.31
C ASN A 20 -13.84 13.31 12.10
N CYS A 21 -12.54 13.06 12.27
CA CYS A 21 -11.53 13.25 11.23
C CYS A 21 -10.53 12.10 11.23
N VAL A 22 -9.87 11.91 10.10
CA VAL A 22 -8.74 10.97 9.95
C VAL A 22 -7.63 11.73 9.24
N ALA A 23 -6.41 11.60 9.76
CA ALA A 23 -5.22 12.17 9.15
C ALA A 23 -4.29 11.04 8.73
N ILE A 24 -3.70 11.16 7.54
CA ILE A 24 -2.66 10.25 7.04
C ILE A 24 -1.47 11.12 6.66
N ALA A 25 -0.31 10.79 7.19
CA ALA A 25 0.96 11.44 6.90
C ALA A 25 1.94 10.39 6.36
N ALA A 26 2.76 10.81 5.41
CA ALA A 26 3.81 9.97 4.85
C ALA A 26 5.04 10.82 4.55
N ASP A 27 6.21 10.20 4.65
CA ASP A 27 7.43 10.81 4.16
C ASP A 27 7.47 10.81 2.62
N ARG A 28 8.07 11.85 2.04
CA ARG A 28 8.19 11.98 0.57
C ARG A 28 9.59 11.60 0.06
N ARG A 29 10.49 11.22 0.96
CA ARG A 29 11.85 10.79 0.62
C ARG A 29 11.81 9.46 -0.15
N PHE A 30 12.50 9.46 -1.28
CA PHE A 30 12.82 8.29 -2.08
C PHE A 30 14.34 8.18 -2.19
N GLY A 31 14.89 7.19 -1.50
CA GLY A 31 16.31 6.86 -1.56
C GLY A 31 16.49 5.44 -2.11
N VAL A 32 17.59 5.22 -2.80
CA VAL A 32 18.07 3.90 -3.19
C VAL A 32 19.26 3.59 -2.30
N GLN A 33 19.07 2.73 -1.30
CA GLN A 33 20.08 2.42 -0.29
C GLN A 33 20.58 3.70 0.44
N ALA A 34 21.82 4.13 0.17
CA ALA A 34 22.43 5.31 0.76
C ALA A 34 22.25 6.59 -0.09
N GLN A 35 21.82 6.47 -1.35
CA GLN A 35 21.70 7.61 -2.26
C GLN A 35 20.28 8.17 -2.28
N MET A 36 20.14 9.49 -2.14
CA MET A 36 18.87 10.17 -2.32
C MET A 36 18.59 10.40 -3.81
N VAL A 37 17.41 10.00 -4.28
CA VAL A 37 17.00 10.19 -5.67
C VAL A 37 16.02 11.35 -5.79
N THR A 38 15.00 11.39 -4.94
CA THR A 38 14.05 12.51 -4.90
C THR A 38 13.43 12.69 -3.51
N THR A 39 12.97 13.90 -3.24
CA THR A 39 12.21 14.30 -2.04
C THR A 39 10.70 14.32 -2.25
N ASP A 40 10.20 14.05 -3.46
CA ASP A 40 8.79 14.29 -3.81
C ASP A 40 8.01 13.04 -4.20
N PHE A 41 8.34 11.89 -3.61
CA PHE A 41 7.64 10.64 -3.90
C PHE A 41 6.31 10.52 -3.14
N GLN A 42 5.21 10.37 -3.88
CA GLN A 42 3.88 10.21 -3.31
C GLN A 42 3.63 8.76 -2.85
N LYS A 43 3.39 8.59 -1.54
CA LYS A 43 3.05 7.29 -0.92
C LYS A 43 1.58 7.16 -0.55
N ILE A 44 0.84 8.28 -0.55
CA ILE A 44 -0.60 8.35 -0.24
C ILE A 44 -1.36 8.52 -1.55
N PHE A 45 -2.25 7.57 -1.85
CA PHE A 45 -3.03 7.57 -3.07
C PHE A 45 -4.53 7.74 -2.75
N PRO A 46 -5.23 8.68 -3.42
CA PRO A 46 -6.67 8.81 -3.29
C PRO A 46 -7.35 7.64 -4.02
N MET A 47 -8.36 7.07 -3.37
CA MET A 47 -9.16 5.95 -3.86
C MET A 47 -10.67 6.30 -3.92
N GLY A 48 -11.03 7.51 -3.49
CA GLY A 48 -12.38 8.08 -3.52
C GLY A 48 -12.42 9.37 -2.69
N ASP A 49 -13.55 10.07 -2.64
CA ASP A 49 -13.67 11.41 -2.02
C ASP A 49 -13.28 11.44 -0.53
N ARG A 50 -13.54 10.34 0.18
CA ARG A 50 -13.25 10.20 1.62
C ARG A 50 -12.38 8.99 1.93
N LEU A 51 -11.64 8.50 0.94
CA LEU A 51 -10.86 7.26 1.06
C LEU A 51 -9.46 7.44 0.47
N HIS A 52 -8.47 7.26 1.33
CA HIS A 52 -7.06 7.34 0.97
C HIS A 52 -6.35 6.09 1.46
N ILE A 53 -5.37 5.63 0.70
CA ILE A 53 -4.50 4.51 1.09
C ILE A 53 -3.05 4.96 1.07
N GLY A 54 -2.34 4.69 2.17
CA GLY A 54 -0.90 4.85 2.24
C GLY A 54 -0.21 3.51 2.05
N LEU A 55 0.75 3.44 1.13
CA LEU A 55 1.54 2.26 0.85
C LEU A 55 3.02 2.58 1.07
N ALA A 56 3.69 1.80 1.92
CA ALA A 56 5.11 1.93 2.23
C ALA A 56 5.87 0.66 1.86
N GLY A 57 7.17 0.78 1.57
CA GLY A 57 8.04 -0.34 1.22
C GLY A 57 8.72 -0.17 -0.13
N LEU A 58 8.86 -1.28 -0.85
CA LEU A 58 9.49 -1.30 -2.17
C LEU A 58 8.67 -0.47 -3.17
N ALA A 59 9.30 0.53 -3.81
CA ALA A 59 8.58 1.47 -4.67
C ALA A 59 7.90 0.82 -5.88
N THR A 60 8.48 -0.25 -6.43
CA THR A 60 7.87 -1.03 -7.53
C THR A 60 6.58 -1.72 -7.10
N ASP A 61 6.55 -2.27 -5.88
CA ASP A 61 5.35 -2.88 -5.31
C ASP A 61 4.29 -1.83 -4.98
N VAL A 62 4.69 -0.68 -4.43
CA VAL A 62 3.80 0.45 -4.14
C VAL A 62 3.07 0.91 -5.42
N GLN A 63 3.80 1.10 -6.52
CA GLN A 63 3.22 1.48 -7.81
C GLN A 63 2.32 0.37 -8.38
N THR A 64 2.76 -0.88 -8.33
CA THR A 64 1.98 -2.00 -8.87
C THR A 64 0.68 -2.22 -8.10
N VAL A 65 0.72 -2.18 -6.76
CA VAL A 65 -0.46 -2.37 -5.91
C VAL A 65 -1.42 -1.19 -6.06
N SER A 66 -0.93 0.04 -6.09
CA SER A 66 -1.79 1.22 -6.27
C SER A 66 -2.53 1.19 -7.62
N GLN A 67 -1.86 0.84 -8.72
CA GLN A 67 -2.50 0.71 -10.03
C GLN A 67 -3.54 -0.42 -10.06
N ARG A 68 -3.23 -1.58 -9.46
CA ARG A 68 -4.17 -2.71 -9.37
C ARG A 68 -5.40 -2.38 -8.53
N LEU A 69 -5.22 -1.67 -7.42
CA LEU A 69 -6.33 -1.24 -6.58
C LEU A 69 -7.23 -0.25 -7.32
N LYS A 70 -6.66 0.76 -8.00
CA LYS A 70 -7.42 1.70 -8.84
C LYS A 70 -8.24 0.98 -9.91
N PHE A 71 -7.65 -0.01 -10.58
CA PHE A 71 -8.35 -0.81 -11.57
C PHE A 71 -9.54 -1.57 -10.98
N ARG A 72 -9.36 -2.25 -9.83
CA ARG A 72 -10.44 -2.98 -9.16
C ARG A 72 -11.53 -2.07 -8.64
N LEU A 73 -11.17 -0.88 -8.15
CA LEU A 73 -12.11 0.15 -7.73
C LEU A 73 -12.97 0.62 -8.89
N ASN A 74 -12.36 1.03 -10.00
CA ASN A 74 -13.10 1.48 -11.18
C ASN A 74 -14.06 0.40 -11.69
N LEU A 75 -13.62 -0.87 -11.71
CA LEU A 75 -14.50 -1.98 -12.09
C LEU A 75 -15.66 -2.18 -11.10
N TYR A 76 -15.44 -1.97 -9.81
CA TYR A 76 -16.49 -2.08 -8.79
C TYR A 76 -17.52 -0.96 -8.92
N GLU A 77 -17.06 0.28 -9.14
CA GLU A 77 -17.91 1.45 -9.35
C GLU A 77 -18.73 1.34 -10.62
N LEU A 78 -18.15 0.84 -11.72
CA LEU A 78 -18.88 0.59 -12.97
C LEU A 78 -19.93 -0.51 -12.84
N LYS A 79 -19.68 -1.54 -12.02
CA LYS A 79 -20.61 -2.68 -11.84
C LYS A 79 -21.79 -2.35 -10.93
N GLU A 80 -21.52 -1.70 -9.80
CA GLU A 80 -22.56 -1.43 -8.80
C GLU A 80 -23.12 0.00 -8.85
N GLY A 81 -22.50 0.91 -9.62
CA GLY A 81 -22.94 2.30 -9.76
C GLY A 81 -22.83 3.12 -8.47
N ARG A 82 -22.08 2.65 -7.47
CA ARG A 82 -21.92 3.31 -6.17
C ARG A 82 -20.46 3.43 -5.76
N GLN A 83 -20.14 4.50 -5.03
CA GLN A 83 -18.82 4.64 -4.38
C GLN A 83 -18.62 3.54 -3.34
N ILE A 84 -17.39 3.01 -3.28
CA ILE A 84 -17.05 1.92 -2.36
C ILE A 84 -17.06 2.38 -0.90
N LYS A 85 -17.60 1.54 0.00
CA LYS A 85 -17.50 1.78 1.45
C LYS A 85 -16.09 1.39 1.95
N PRO A 86 -15.49 2.13 2.90
CA PRO A 86 -14.15 1.83 3.42
C PRO A 86 -13.99 0.39 3.94
N LYS A 87 -15.03 -0.16 4.58
CA LYS A 87 -15.04 -1.55 5.06
C LYS A 87 -14.90 -2.57 3.93
N THR A 88 -15.63 -2.38 2.83
CA THR A 88 -15.55 -3.26 1.65
C THR A 88 -14.19 -3.13 0.97
N PHE A 89 -13.64 -1.90 0.92
CA PHE A 89 -12.32 -1.65 0.38
C PHE A 89 -11.22 -2.38 1.17
N MET A 90 -11.29 -2.42 2.50
CA MET A 90 -10.35 -3.20 3.32
C MET A 90 -10.34 -4.70 2.95
N SER A 91 -11.52 -5.28 2.73
CA SER A 91 -11.63 -6.68 2.30
C SER A 91 -11.03 -6.89 0.90
N MET A 92 -11.25 -5.96 -0.02
CA MET A 92 -10.66 -6.00 -1.37
C MET A 92 -9.13 -5.94 -1.34
N VAL A 93 -8.56 -5.06 -0.50
CA VAL A 93 -7.11 -4.95 -0.31
C VAL A 93 -6.55 -6.23 0.29
N SER A 94 -7.21 -6.77 1.32
CA SER A 94 -6.79 -8.02 1.97
C SER A 94 -6.76 -9.19 0.98
N ASN A 95 -7.81 -9.32 0.15
CA ASN A 95 -7.87 -10.34 -0.90
C ASN A 95 -6.77 -10.16 -1.94
N LEU A 96 -6.52 -8.93 -2.41
CA LEU A 96 -5.46 -8.65 -3.38
C LEU A 96 -4.06 -9.04 -2.86
N LEU A 97 -3.78 -8.74 -1.58
CA LEU A 97 -2.51 -9.08 -0.96
C LEU A 97 -2.39 -10.60 -0.72
N TYR A 98 -3.51 -11.26 -0.38
CA TYR A 98 -3.54 -12.70 -0.11
C TYR A 98 -3.47 -13.56 -1.37
N GLU A 99 -3.97 -13.09 -2.52
CA GLU A 99 -3.83 -13.76 -3.81
C GLU A 99 -2.37 -14.09 -4.17
N ARG A 100 -1.42 -13.29 -3.66
CA ARG A 100 0.02 -13.50 -3.87
C ARG A 100 0.73 -14.14 -2.67
N ARG A 101 0.00 -14.80 -1.78
CA ARG A 101 0.55 -15.43 -0.56
C ARG A 101 1.74 -16.36 -0.79
N TYR A 102 1.78 -17.08 -1.92
CA TYR A 102 2.88 -17.99 -2.27
C TYR A 102 3.99 -17.33 -3.11
N ARG A 103 3.84 -16.04 -3.44
CA ARG A 103 4.81 -15.23 -4.21
C ARG A 103 5.50 -14.16 -3.36
N THR A 104 5.12 -13.98 -2.11
CA THR A 104 5.91 -13.17 -1.18
C THR A 104 7.15 -13.97 -0.77
N CYS A 105 8.23 -13.78 -1.52
CA CYS A 105 9.58 -14.19 -1.18
C CYS A 105 9.97 -13.57 0.17
N LEU A 106 9.77 -14.32 1.25
CA LEU A 106 10.52 -14.32 2.51
C LEU A 106 9.77 -15.24 3.50
N ARG A 107 9.86 -16.55 3.26
CA ARG A 107 9.97 -17.49 4.38
C ARG A 107 11.27 -18.28 4.17
N PRO A 108 12.16 -18.37 5.18
CA PRO A 108 13.06 -19.51 5.22
C PRO A 108 12.18 -20.76 5.30
N PHE A 109 12.55 -21.73 4.48
CA PHE A 109 11.92 -23.03 4.38
C PHE A 109 12.14 -23.79 5.70
N HIS A 110 11.37 -23.49 6.74
CA HIS A 110 11.27 -24.33 7.93
C HIS A 110 9.94 -24.13 8.66
N ARG A 111 9.01 -25.06 8.42
CA ARG A 111 8.18 -25.57 9.50
C ARG A 111 8.47 -27.07 9.59
N PRO A 112 9.10 -27.57 10.67
CA PRO A 112 8.95 -28.95 11.05
C PRO A 112 7.58 -29.11 11.76
N CYS A 113 6.89 -30.19 11.38
CA CYS A 113 5.69 -30.78 11.98
C CYS A 113 4.41 -29.92 12.00
#